data_AF-A0A7J9F0A1-F1
#
_entry.id   AF-A0A7J9F0A1-F1
#
_cell.length_a   1.000
_cell.length_b   1.000
_cell.length_c   1.000
_cell.angle_alpha   90.00
_cell.angle_beta   90.00
_cell.angle_gamma   90.00
#
_symmetry.space_group_name_H-M   'P 1'
#
loop_
_entity.id
_entity.type
_entity.pdbx_description
1 polymer ?
#
loop_
_entity_poly.entity_id
_entity_poly.type
_entity_poly.pdbx_seq_one_letter_code
_entity_poly.pdbx_strand_id
1 'polypeptide(L)'
;MESYPRYAPAVYVNPTRDMIIKRPHPHVSPSGLVSIPYLHNWIYPSSNLVDLVLHLSSAFSRDPPLYSQRRPNPNPNPSPSPSPNPSINSSMTSTYGQHPPPPGPRVAATAAAAGYPPSPYGRVQHPQHSQARPTSTDDAAEVYKRNAMNKLVEMVHGDIIGMRKAREVEMEGMFSAQAVLRRREEEINKGLKEMQDEKEGLEQQLQVVLMNADVLDSWIRDNEGKIKNLGKKNNNVDVDEAIHCVDVLSKQVLDSTAADLAIEDVVYSLDKAVQDGVVPFDQYLRNVRLLSREQFFHRATASKVKEAQMQAQVANMAARISHFVS
;
A
#
# COMPACT_ATOMS: atom_id res chain seq x y z
N MET A 1 19.41 -6.13 8.06
CA MET A 1 18.44 -6.53 9.11
C MET A 1 17.29 -7.19 8.36
N GLU A 2 17.44 -8.45 7.97
CA GLU A 2 16.43 -9.20 7.24
C GLU A 2 16.40 -10.62 7.82
N SER A 3 15.59 -10.76 8.87
CA SER A 3 15.41 -12.01 9.63
C SER A 3 14.32 -12.89 9.03
N TYR A 4 13.51 -12.34 8.12
CA TYR A 4 12.49 -13.06 7.36
C TYR A 4 13.17 -13.93 6.28
N PRO A 5 12.68 -15.16 6.00
CA PRO A 5 11.49 -15.81 6.58
C PRO A 5 11.75 -16.61 7.85
N ARG A 6 12.98 -16.60 8.40
CA ARG A 6 13.33 -17.42 9.58
C ARG A 6 12.62 -16.98 10.87
N TYR A 7 12.23 -15.72 10.97
CA TYR A 7 11.48 -15.16 12.10
C TYR A 7 10.18 -14.51 11.63
N ALA A 8 9.17 -14.53 12.51
CA ALA A 8 7.87 -13.93 12.24
C ALA A 8 7.98 -12.41 11.95
N PRO A 9 7.18 -11.88 11.02
CA PRO A 9 7.09 -10.44 10.80
C PRO A 9 6.37 -9.75 11.96
N ALA A 10 6.68 -8.47 12.19
CA ALA A 10 5.88 -7.63 13.08
C ALA A 10 4.66 -7.09 12.33
N VAL A 11 3.45 -7.27 12.88
CA VAL A 11 2.18 -6.88 12.25
C VAL A 11 1.47 -5.84 13.12
N TYR A 12 0.94 -4.79 12.50
CA TYR A 12 0.24 -3.70 13.18
C TYR A 12 -1.11 -3.41 12.50
N VAL A 13 -2.11 -3.03 13.30
CA VAL A 13 -3.33 -2.36 12.81
C VAL A 13 -3.15 -0.86 12.86
N ASN A 14 -3.43 -0.19 11.74
CA ASN A 14 -3.30 1.25 11.61
C ASN A 14 -4.70 1.89 11.52
N PRO A 15 -5.29 2.34 12.63
CA PRO A 15 -6.59 3.01 12.61
C PRO A 15 -6.51 4.33 11.82
N THR A 16 -7.58 4.61 11.05
CA THR A 16 -7.78 5.92 10.43
C THR A 16 -8.27 6.96 11.46
N ARG A 17 -8.40 8.23 11.06
CA ARG A 17 -8.78 9.35 11.95
C ARG A 17 -10.09 9.12 12.73
N ASP A 18 -11.03 8.38 12.15
CA ASP A 18 -12.33 8.10 12.75
C ASP A 18 -12.46 6.63 13.22
N MET A 19 -11.35 5.93 13.39
CA MET A 19 -11.29 4.56 13.92
C MET A 19 -10.54 4.51 15.25
N ILE A 20 -10.98 3.62 16.13
CA ILE A 20 -10.32 3.35 17.40
C ILE A 20 -10.09 1.85 17.58
N ILE A 21 -8.93 1.48 18.13
CA ILE A 21 -8.62 0.10 18.49
C ILE A 21 -9.52 -0.32 19.66
N LYS A 22 -10.21 -1.45 19.51
CA LYS A 22 -11.03 -2.06 20.57
C LYS A 22 -10.16 -2.37 21.78
N ARG A 23 -10.60 -1.97 22.97
CA ARG A 23 -9.91 -2.26 24.24
C ARG A 23 -10.89 -2.80 25.28
N PRO A 24 -10.58 -3.92 25.96
CA PRO A 24 -9.47 -4.84 25.69
C PRO A 24 -9.74 -5.70 24.44
N HIS A 25 -8.68 -6.03 23.67
CA HIS A 25 -8.75 -6.97 22.54
C HIS A 25 -7.75 -8.11 22.76
N PRO A 26 -8.14 -9.39 22.56
CA PRO A 26 -7.30 -10.55 22.88
C PRO A 26 -6.02 -10.65 22.04
N HIS A 27 -6.04 -10.13 20.82
CA HIS A 27 -4.93 -10.27 19.86
C HIS A 27 -4.30 -8.95 19.42
N VAL A 28 -4.70 -7.81 19.99
CA VAL A 28 -4.21 -6.49 19.54
C VAL A 28 -3.93 -5.62 20.75
N SER A 29 -2.71 -5.08 20.82
CA SER A 29 -2.30 -4.18 21.89
C SER A 29 -2.83 -2.75 21.68
N PRO A 30 -2.78 -1.89 22.71
CA PRO A 30 -3.11 -0.47 22.57
C PRO A 30 -2.29 0.29 21.52
N SER A 31 -1.09 -0.19 21.17
CA SER A 31 -0.22 0.37 20.13
C SER A 31 -0.54 -0.15 18.72
N GLY A 32 -1.53 -1.05 18.59
CA GLY A 32 -1.90 -1.67 17.33
C GLY A 32 -1.07 -2.91 16.99
N LEU A 33 -0.11 -3.32 17.83
CA LEU A 33 0.68 -4.53 17.61
C LEU A 33 -0.21 -5.78 17.69
N VAL A 34 -0.14 -6.62 16.67
CA VAL A 34 -0.93 -7.86 16.58
C VAL A 34 -0.15 -9.01 17.20
N SER A 35 -0.84 -9.79 18.03
CA SER A 35 -0.31 -10.94 18.77
C SER A 35 -1.30 -12.10 18.66
N ILE A 36 -1.07 -12.97 17.67
CA ILE A 36 -1.85 -14.20 17.45
C ILE A 36 -0.96 -15.44 17.63
N PRO A 37 -1.52 -16.60 18.01
CA PRO A 37 -0.73 -17.82 18.23
C PRO A 37 0.16 -18.21 17.05
N TYR A 38 -0.30 -17.93 15.82
CA TYR A 38 0.46 -18.21 14.60
C TYR A 38 1.79 -17.43 14.51
N LEU A 39 1.83 -16.19 15.01
CA LEU A 39 3.06 -15.38 15.05
C LEU A 39 4.03 -15.88 16.13
N HIS A 40 3.51 -16.41 17.24
CA HIS A 40 4.32 -16.90 18.36
C HIS A 40 4.98 -18.24 18.01
N ASN A 41 4.28 -19.07 17.23
CA ASN A 41 4.70 -20.42 16.85
C ASN A 41 5.22 -20.46 15.40
N TRP A 42 5.87 -19.38 14.94
CA TRP A 42 6.40 -19.29 13.58
C TRP A 42 7.57 -20.25 13.38
N ILE A 43 7.42 -21.19 12.45
CA ILE A 43 8.42 -22.22 12.14
C ILE A 43 8.70 -22.18 10.64
N TYR A 44 9.85 -21.66 10.23
CA TYR A 44 10.29 -21.76 8.84
C TYR A 44 10.78 -23.19 8.53
N PRO A 45 10.42 -23.80 7.37
CA PRO A 45 9.67 -23.23 6.24
C PRO A 45 8.15 -23.45 6.26
N SER A 46 7.61 -24.08 7.30
CA SER A 46 6.18 -24.40 7.39
C SER A 46 5.29 -23.16 7.53
N SER A 47 5.76 -22.11 8.19
CA SER A 47 5.05 -20.84 8.37
C SER A 47 5.35 -19.85 7.23
N ASN A 48 4.29 -19.21 6.73
CA ASN A 48 4.38 -18.28 5.61
C ASN A 48 3.32 -17.16 5.74
N LEU A 49 3.43 -16.13 4.90
CA LEU A 49 2.54 -14.96 4.95
C LEU A 49 1.10 -15.27 4.50
N VAL A 50 0.89 -16.28 3.65
CA VAL A 50 -0.45 -16.64 3.16
C VAL A 50 -1.28 -17.19 4.32
N ASP A 51 -0.73 -18.17 5.03
CA ASP A 51 -1.36 -18.74 6.22
C ASP A 51 -1.50 -17.69 7.33
N LEU A 52 -0.51 -16.81 7.51
CA LEU A 52 -0.63 -15.69 8.45
C LEU A 52 -1.87 -14.83 8.17
N VAL A 53 -2.13 -14.46 6.90
CA VAL A 53 -3.30 -13.66 6.52
C VAL A 53 -4.60 -14.43 6.75
N LEU A 54 -4.64 -15.74 6.48
CA LEU A 54 -5.81 -16.58 6.77
C LEU A 54 -6.11 -16.63 8.27
N HIS A 55 -5.09 -16.81 9.10
CA HIS A 55 -5.22 -16.79 10.55
C HIS A 55 -5.67 -15.42 11.08
N LEU A 56 -5.15 -14.32 10.52
CA LEU A 56 -5.59 -12.96 10.86
C LEU A 56 -7.06 -12.71 10.48
N SER A 57 -7.47 -13.12 9.27
CA SER A 57 -8.85 -13.02 8.80
C SER A 57 -9.81 -13.80 9.70
N SER A 58 -9.46 -15.04 10.06
CA SER A 58 -10.27 -15.84 10.98
C SER A 58 -10.36 -15.23 12.39
N ALA A 59 -9.29 -14.59 12.88
CA ALA A 59 -9.29 -13.96 14.20
C ALA A 59 -10.14 -12.67 14.19
N PHE A 60 -9.93 -11.79 13.21
CA PHE A 60 -10.58 -10.48 13.14
C PHE A 60 -12.01 -10.51 12.63
N SER A 61 -12.43 -11.57 11.93
CA SER A 61 -13.85 -11.79 11.61
C SER A 61 -14.68 -12.18 12.83
N ARG A 62 -14.07 -12.87 13.81
CA ARG A 62 -14.71 -13.25 15.07
C ARG A 62 -14.74 -12.10 16.06
N ASP A 63 -13.62 -11.38 16.18
CA ASP A 63 -13.55 -10.16 16.99
C ASP A 63 -12.85 -9.03 16.22
N PRO A 64 -13.59 -8.06 15.67
CA PRO A 64 -13.01 -6.95 14.93
C PRO A 64 -12.12 -6.06 15.84
N PRO A 65 -10.85 -5.81 15.45
CA PRO A 65 -9.91 -5.06 16.29
C PRO A 65 -10.14 -3.54 16.25
N LEU A 66 -10.92 -3.02 15.30
CA LEU A 66 -11.19 -1.61 15.09
C LEU A 66 -12.70 -1.32 15.10
N TYR A 67 -13.11 -0.24 15.75
CA TYR A 67 -14.46 0.32 15.67
C TYR A 67 -14.44 1.73 15.08
N SER A 68 -15.53 2.10 14.42
CA SER A 68 -15.75 3.48 13.99
C SER A 68 -16.21 4.34 15.16
N GLN A 69 -15.60 5.51 15.30
CA GLN A 69 -16.01 6.51 16.27
C GLN A 69 -17.09 7.39 15.64
N ARG A 70 -18.35 7.23 16.05
CA ARG A 70 -19.40 8.19 15.68
C ARG A 70 -19.13 9.51 16.40
N ARG A 71 -19.01 10.60 15.65
CA ARG A 71 -19.10 11.94 16.23
C ARG A 71 -20.56 12.23 16.60
N PRO A 72 -20.84 12.81 17.77
CA PRO A 72 -22.13 13.44 18.01
C PRO A 72 -22.36 14.49 16.93
N ASN A 73 -23.47 14.38 16.21
CA ASN A 73 -23.92 15.41 15.29
C ASN A 73 -24.18 16.69 16.12
N PRO A 74 -23.61 17.87 15.80
CA PRO A 74 -23.84 19.10 16.58
C PRO A 74 -25.25 19.68 16.45
N ASN A 75 -26.22 18.97 15.88
CA ASN A 75 -27.54 19.52 15.58
C ASN A 75 -28.59 19.04 16.60
N PRO A 76 -29.04 19.90 17.54
CA PRO A 76 -30.21 19.61 18.35
C PRO A 76 -31.42 20.06 17.55
N ASN A 77 -32.09 19.14 16.84
CA ASN A 77 -33.45 19.43 16.38
C ASN A 77 -34.39 18.39 16.98
N PRO A 78 -35.34 18.78 17.84
CA PRO A 78 -36.30 17.85 18.40
C PRO A 78 -37.37 17.56 17.35
N SER A 79 -37.47 16.30 16.92
CA SER A 79 -38.66 15.81 16.25
C SER A 79 -39.73 15.47 17.29
N PRO A 80 -40.96 16.00 17.21
CA PRO A 80 -42.14 15.29 17.66
C PRO A 80 -42.70 14.45 16.50
N SER A 81 -43.17 13.26 16.84
CA SER A 81 -43.80 12.26 15.96
C SER A 81 -45.24 12.67 15.51
N PRO A 82 -46.02 11.76 14.89
CA PRO A 82 -46.32 11.67 13.46
C PRO A 82 -47.73 12.20 13.09
N SER A 83 -47.98 12.63 11.85
CA SER A 83 -49.35 12.76 11.29
C SER A 83 -49.38 12.83 9.76
N PRO A 84 -50.50 12.42 9.10
CA PRO A 84 -50.59 12.21 7.65
C PRO A 84 -51.09 13.44 6.85
N ASN A 85 -50.81 13.41 5.54
CA ASN A 85 -51.32 14.16 4.37
C ASN A 85 -52.76 14.76 4.43
N PRO A 86 -53.24 15.54 3.41
CA PRO A 86 -52.60 16.45 2.44
C PRO A 86 -53.39 17.80 2.27
N SER A 87 -53.13 18.57 1.19
CA SER A 87 -53.95 19.65 0.54
C SER A 87 -53.73 21.11 1.00
N ILE A 88 -53.97 22.20 0.25
CA ILE A 88 -54.22 22.58 -1.16
C ILE A 88 -54.15 24.13 -1.15
N ASN A 89 -53.62 24.74 -2.22
CA ASN A 89 -53.84 26.11 -2.72
C ASN A 89 -53.62 27.39 -1.88
N SER A 90 -52.74 28.20 -2.48
CA SER A 90 -52.97 29.54 -3.05
C SER A 90 -53.04 30.78 -2.17
N SER A 91 -52.15 31.70 -2.55
CA SER A 91 -52.30 33.16 -2.69
C SER A 91 -52.60 34.00 -1.44
N MET A 92 -51.67 34.89 -1.07
CA MET A 92 -51.81 36.32 -1.38
C MET A 92 -50.56 37.12 -1.00
N THR A 93 -50.44 38.20 -1.75
CA THR A 93 -49.46 39.28 -1.81
C THR A 93 -49.27 40.15 -0.55
N SER A 94 -48.12 40.83 -0.54
CA SER A 94 -47.82 42.18 -0.01
C SER A 94 -46.93 42.31 1.24
N THR A 95 -45.66 42.62 0.95
CA THR A 95 -44.91 43.85 1.34
C THR A 95 -44.85 44.29 2.81
N TYR A 96 -43.66 44.30 3.42
CA TYR A 96 -42.88 45.47 3.89
C TYR A 96 -41.71 45.09 4.86
N GLY A 97 -40.55 45.77 4.71
CA GLY A 97 -39.57 46.05 5.79
C GLY A 97 -38.44 45.02 6.03
N GLN A 98 -37.22 45.19 5.52
CA GLN A 98 -36.08 46.02 6.01
C GLN A 98 -35.18 45.37 7.10
N HIS A 99 -33.87 45.29 6.76
CA HIS A 99 -32.70 44.96 7.60
C HIS A 99 -32.27 46.13 8.51
N PRO A 100 -31.46 45.89 9.58
CA PRO A 100 -30.03 46.31 9.56
C PRO A 100 -29.03 45.38 10.34
N PRO A 101 -27.69 45.67 10.33
CA PRO A 101 -26.58 44.73 10.62
C PRO A 101 -25.81 44.99 11.98
N PRO A 102 -24.67 44.30 12.29
CA PRO A 102 -24.14 44.06 13.66
C PRO A 102 -22.82 44.82 14.04
N PRO A 103 -22.22 44.59 15.25
CA PRO A 103 -20.86 45.06 15.57
C PRO A 103 -19.84 44.04 16.18
N GLY A 104 -18.54 44.19 15.77
CA GLY A 104 -17.27 44.08 16.55
C GLY A 104 -16.61 42.71 16.81
N PRO A 105 -15.28 42.60 17.17
CA PRO A 105 -14.29 43.64 17.59
C PRO A 105 -12.81 43.50 17.05
N ARG A 106 -11.88 44.23 17.72
CA ARG A 106 -10.55 44.83 17.37
C ARG A 106 -9.27 43.96 17.49
N VAL A 107 -8.14 44.42 16.92
CA VAL A 107 -6.75 44.33 17.47
C VAL A 107 -5.81 45.46 16.98
N ALA A 108 -4.68 45.63 17.67
CA ALA A 108 -3.88 46.84 17.91
C ALA A 108 -2.69 47.13 16.95
N ALA A 109 -2.05 48.29 17.18
CA ALA A 109 -1.00 48.96 16.40
C ALA A 109 0.43 48.76 16.94
N THR A 110 1.45 48.97 16.08
CA THR A 110 2.79 49.52 16.43
C THR A 110 3.47 50.17 15.20
N ALA A 111 4.31 51.18 15.44
CA ALA A 111 4.88 52.14 14.49
C ALA A 111 6.35 51.87 14.08
N ALA A 112 6.83 52.48 12.98
CA ALA A 112 8.15 53.10 12.78
C ALA A 112 8.34 53.61 11.32
N ALA A 113 9.36 54.46 11.09
CA ALA A 113 9.40 55.59 10.15
C ALA A 113 10.34 55.46 8.92
N ALA A 114 10.28 56.52 8.08
CA ALA A 114 11.34 57.16 7.26
C ALA A 114 11.38 56.94 5.73
N GLY A 115 11.57 58.06 5.00
CA GLY A 115 12.34 58.12 3.74
C GLY A 115 11.64 58.61 2.45
N TYR A 116 11.94 59.84 2.01
CA TYR A 116 11.61 60.48 0.71
C TYR A 116 12.39 59.86 -0.49
N PRO A 117 12.00 60.11 -1.78
CA PRO A 117 12.58 61.20 -2.62
C PRO A 117 11.60 61.91 -3.61
N PRO A 118 12.00 62.97 -4.37
CA PRO A 118 11.14 64.11 -4.74
C PRO A 118 10.99 64.52 -6.25
N SER A 119 10.00 65.41 -6.52
CA SER A 119 9.89 66.52 -7.55
C SER A 119 9.77 66.20 -9.07
N PRO A 120 9.43 67.14 -10.03
CA PRO A 120 9.26 68.62 -9.95
C PRO A 120 8.15 69.33 -10.82
N TYR A 121 8.14 70.68 -10.73
CA TYR A 121 7.40 71.75 -11.46
C TYR A 121 5.98 72.12 -10.96
N GLY A 122 5.62 73.38 -10.73
CA GLY A 122 6.31 74.67 -10.84
C GLY A 122 5.32 75.79 -10.48
N ARG A 123 5.72 76.73 -9.62
CA ARG A 123 4.89 77.84 -9.13
C ARG A 123 5.55 79.18 -9.49
N VAL A 124 4.82 80.04 -10.20
CA VAL A 124 5.18 81.42 -10.51
C VAL A 124 4.50 82.37 -9.50
N GLN A 125 5.18 83.46 -9.18
CA GLN A 125 4.90 84.43 -8.13
C GLN A 125 3.79 85.47 -8.47
N HIS A 126 3.31 86.10 -7.40
CA HIS A 126 2.35 87.21 -7.24
C HIS A 126 2.59 88.47 -8.12
N PRO A 127 1.62 89.40 -8.17
CA PRO A 127 1.71 90.57 -7.27
C PRO A 127 0.39 91.15 -6.71
N GLN A 128 0.54 91.69 -5.48
CA GLN A 128 0.00 92.93 -4.88
C GLN A 128 -1.50 93.32 -4.90
N HIS A 129 -2.01 93.46 -3.66
CA HIS A 129 -2.65 94.65 -3.06
C HIS A 129 -3.61 95.51 -3.92
N SER A 130 -4.88 95.54 -3.50
CA SER A 130 -5.65 96.78 -3.35
C SER A 130 -6.88 96.56 -2.46
N GLN A 131 -7.13 97.55 -1.61
CA GLN A 131 -8.28 97.67 -0.73
C GLN A 131 -9.56 97.88 -1.54
N ALA A 132 -10.69 97.29 -1.12
CA ALA A 132 -12.00 97.90 -1.30
C ALA A 132 -12.96 97.50 -0.18
N ARG A 133 -13.51 98.55 0.43
CA ARG A 133 -14.55 98.63 1.45
C ARG A 133 -15.89 98.05 0.91
N PRO A 134 -16.80 97.59 1.79
CA PRO A 134 -18.03 96.90 1.38
C PRO A 134 -19.03 97.86 0.76
N THR A 135 -19.54 97.54 -0.43
CA THR A 135 -20.75 98.14 -0.98
C THR A 135 -21.34 97.27 -2.08
N SER A 136 -22.67 97.32 -2.16
CA SER A 136 -23.56 96.69 -3.12
C SER A 136 -23.86 95.23 -2.81
N THR A 137 -25.08 95.05 -2.30
CA THR A 137 -25.91 93.85 -2.34
C THR A 137 -25.41 92.86 -3.39
N ASP A 138 -24.65 91.87 -2.94
CA ASP A 138 -24.51 90.63 -3.68
C ASP A 138 -25.95 90.15 -3.91
N ASP A 139 -26.34 90.07 -5.18
CA ASP A 139 -27.67 89.63 -5.55
C ASP A 139 -27.88 88.30 -4.82
N ALA A 140 -28.85 88.23 -3.90
CA ALA A 140 -29.04 87.03 -3.07
C ALA A 140 -29.16 85.77 -3.97
N ALA A 141 -29.57 85.97 -5.22
CA ALA A 141 -29.53 85.02 -6.31
C ALA A 141 -28.11 84.50 -6.67
N GLU A 142 -27.06 85.32 -6.76
CA GLU A 142 -25.70 84.90 -7.12
C GLU A 142 -25.01 84.12 -6.00
N VAL A 143 -25.18 84.53 -4.74
CA VAL A 143 -24.69 83.78 -3.58
C VAL A 143 -25.43 82.45 -3.43
N TYR A 144 -26.75 82.44 -3.67
CA TYR A 144 -27.54 81.21 -3.71
C TYR A 144 -27.10 80.29 -4.84
N LYS A 145 -26.89 80.80 -6.06
CA LYS A 145 -26.37 80.03 -7.20
C LYS A 145 -24.99 79.44 -6.90
N ARG A 146 -24.07 80.21 -6.30
CA ARG A 146 -22.73 79.72 -5.93
C ARG A 146 -22.78 78.59 -4.90
N ASN A 147 -23.62 78.72 -3.88
CA ASN A 147 -23.81 77.67 -2.88
C ASN A 147 -24.52 76.43 -3.46
N ALA A 148 -25.52 76.63 -4.33
CA ALA A 148 -26.18 75.54 -5.05
C ALA A 148 -25.21 74.80 -5.98
N MET A 149 -24.36 75.53 -6.72
CA MET A 149 -23.29 74.95 -7.54
C MET A 149 -22.29 74.18 -6.70
N ASN A 150 -21.81 74.73 -5.58
CA ASN A 150 -20.89 74.02 -4.68
C ASN A 150 -21.51 72.72 -4.13
N LYS A 151 -22.79 72.76 -3.73
CA LYS A 151 -23.51 71.58 -3.24
C LYS A 151 -23.67 70.51 -4.33
N LEU A 152 -23.98 70.91 -5.56
CA LEU A 152 -24.05 69.99 -6.70
C LEU A 152 -22.68 69.39 -7.01
N VAL A 153 -21.62 70.19 -6.98
CA VAL A 153 -20.24 69.70 -7.19
C VAL A 153 -19.81 68.74 -6.09
N GLU A 154 -20.16 69.01 -4.83
CA GLU A 154 -19.86 68.12 -3.69
C GLU A 154 -20.64 66.80 -3.78
N MET A 155 -21.93 66.86 -4.13
CA MET A 155 -22.75 65.67 -4.38
C MET A 155 -22.18 64.84 -5.53
N VAL A 156 -21.86 65.46 -6.66
CA VAL A 156 -21.27 64.77 -7.83
C VAL A 156 -19.90 64.18 -7.48
N HIS A 157 -19.05 64.87 -6.71
CA HIS A 157 -17.79 64.30 -6.24
C HIS A 157 -18.01 63.11 -5.30
N GLY A 158 -18.97 63.21 -4.38
CA GLY A 158 -19.37 62.12 -3.50
C GLY A 158 -19.83 60.90 -4.28
N ASP A 159 -20.69 61.09 -5.29
CA ASP A 159 -21.19 60.04 -6.16
C ASP A 159 -20.08 59.43 -7.01
N ILE A 160 -19.18 60.23 -7.57
CA ILE A 160 -18.01 59.73 -8.34
C ILE A 160 -17.09 58.90 -7.46
N ILE A 161 -16.79 59.34 -6.23
CA ILE A 161 -15.97 58.60 -5.27
C ILE A 161 -16.68 57.30 -4.86
N GLY A 162 -17.98 57.36 -4.60
CA GLY A 162 -18.80 56.21 -4.26
C GLY A 162 -18.83 55.16 -5.38
N MET A 163 -19.10 55.58 -6.62
CA MET A 163 -19.08 54.71 -7.80
C MET A 163 -17.69 54.11 -8.03
N ARG A 164 -16.61 54.89 -7.86
CA ARG A 164 -15.24 54.40 -8.00
C ARG A 164 -14.94 53.31 -6.98
N LYS A 165 -15.28 53.54 -5.71
CA LYS A 165 -15.09 52.58 -4.63
C LYS A 165 -15.91 51.31 -4.83
N ALA A 166 -17.17 51.43 -5.26
CA ALA A 166 -18.00 50.27 -5.59
C ALA A 166 -17.38 49.43 -6.72
N ARG A 167 -16.90 50.10 -7.78
CA ARG A 167 -16.21 49.43 -8.89
C ARG A 167 -14.90 48.76 -8.45
N GLU A 168 -14.14 49.38 -7.55
CA GLU A 168 -12.91 48.78 -6.99
C GLU A 168 -13.24 47.50 -6.21
N VAL A 169 -14.27 47.51 -5.37
CA VAL A 169 -14.72 46.33 -4.62
C VAL A 169 -15.22 45.21 -5.55
N GLU A 170 -16.00 45.54 -6.57
CA GLU A 170 -16.45 44.56 -7.58
C GLU A 170 -15.26 43.96 -8.33
N MET A 171 -14.29 44.79 -8.72
CA MET A 171 -13.08 44.37 -9.41
C MET A 171 -12.22 43.46 -8.53
N GLU A 172 -12.03 43.80 -7.26
CA GLU A 172 -11.35 42.92 -6.28
C GLU A 172 -12.11 41.59 -6.11
N GLY A 173 -13.44 41.64 -6.06
CA GLY A 173 -14.30 40.46 -6.04
C GLY A 173 -14.07 39.55 -7.26
N MET A 174 -14.07 40.12 -8.46
CA MET A 174 -13.82 39.36 -9.70
C MET A 174 -12.42 38.77 -9.75
N PHE A 175 -11.38 39.52 -9.35
CA PHE A 175 -10.02 39.00 -9.29
C PHE A 175 -9.86 37.87 -8.27
N SER A 176 -10.51 37.98 -7.11
CA SER A 176 -10.50 36.90 -6.11
C SER A 176 -11.19 35.64 -6.63
N ALA A 177 -12.33 35.77 -7.31
CA ALA A 177 -13.04 34.66 -7.93
C ALA A 177 -12.20 34.01 -9.05
N GLN A 178 -11.54 34.82 -9.88
CA GLN A 178 -10.64 34.34 -10.93
C GLN A 178 -9.44 33.57 -10.35
N ALA A 179 -8.87 34.04 -9.24
CA ALA A 179 -7.78 33.33 -8.56
C ALA A 179 -8.23 31.96 -8.02
N VAL A 180 -9.43 31.88 -7.46
CA VAL A 180 -10.02 30.60 -7.01
C VAL A 180 -10.27 29.65 -8.18
N LEU A 181 -10.79 30.16 -9.29
CA LEU A 181 -11.05 29.35 -10.48
C LEU A 181 -9.75 28.78 -11.09
N ARG A 182 -8.69 29.60 -11.20
CA ARG A 182 -7.38 29.13 -11.67
C ARG A 182 -6.80 28.06 -10.76
N ARG A 183 -6.88 28.25 -9.43
CA ARG A 183 -6.42 27.23 -8.48
C ARG A 183 -7.16 25.90 -8.66
N ARG A 184 -8.48 25.96 -8.83
CA ARG A 184 -9.31 24.75 -9.06
C ARG A 184 -8.99 24.08 -10.40
N GLU A 185 -8.75 24.88 -11.44
CA GLU A 185 -8.30 24.37 -12.74
C GLU A 185 -6.97 23.63 -12.61
N GLU A 186 -5.99 24.20 -11.89
CA GLU A 186 -4.71 23.56 -11.61
C GLU A 186 -4.88 22.26 -10.81
N GLU A 187 -5.72 22.26 -9.78
CA GLU A 187 -6.02 21.07 -8.97
C GLU A 187 -6.69 19.96 -9.81
N ILE A 188 -7.64 20.30 -10.68
CA ILE A 188 -8.31 19.36 -11.57
C ILE A 188 -7.33 18.80 -12.60
N ASN A 189 -6.52 19.66 -13.23
CA ASN A 189 -5.52 19.23 -14.21
C ASN A 189 -4.46 18.32 -13.56
N LYS A 190 -4.07 18.62 -12.32
CA LYS A 190 -3.18 17.74 -11.55
C LYS A 190 -3.83 16.39 -11.28
N GLY A 191 -5.07 16.37 -10.79
CA GLY A 191 -5.79 15.13 -10.53
C GLY A 191 -6.04 14.29 -11.79
N LEU A 192 -6.31 14.94 -12.92
CA LEU A 192 -6.46 14.28 -14.22
C LEU A 192 -5.15 13.60 -14.65
N LYS A 193 -4.02 14.30 -14.48
CA LYS A 193 -2.71 13.75 -14.79
C LYS A 193 -2.38 12.55 -13.88
N GLU A 194 -2.57 12.68 -12.57
CA GLU A 194 -2.34 11.58 -11.62
C GLU A 194 -3.18 10.33 -11.97
N MET A 195 -4.45 10.53 -12.34
CA MET A 195 -5.33 9.43 -12.76
C MET A 195 -4.89 8.79 -14.08
N GLN A 196 -4.40 9.59 -15.04
CA GLN A 196 -3.89 9.08 -16.30
C GLN A 196 -2.62 8.25 -16.08
N ASP A 197 -1.69 8.75 -15.25
CA ASP A 197 -0.47 8.03 -14.89
C ASP A 197 -0.80 6.71 -14.15
N GLU A 198 -1.78 6.73 -13.25
CA GLU A 198 -2.26 5.51 -12.56
C GLU A 198 -2.89 4.50 -13.53
N LYS A 199 -3.73 4.98 -14.46
CA LYS A 199 -4.34 4.15 -15.50
C LYS A 199 -3.26 3.45 -16.34
N GLU A 200 -2.26 4.20 -16.82
CA GLU A 200 -1.15 3.65 -17.60
C GLU A 200 -0.34 2.63 -16.79
N GLY A 201 -0.12 2.89 -15.50
CA GLY A 201 0.53 1.94 -14.60
C GLY A 201 -0.27 0.64 -14.42
N LEU A 202 -1.59 0.74 -14.27
CA LEU A 202 -2.47 -0.44 -14.15
C LEU A 202 -2.54 -1.24 -15.45
N GLU A 203 -2.56 -0.58 -16.61
CA GLU A 203 -2.51 -1.25 -17.93
C GLU A 203 -1.21 -2.05 -18.09
N GLN A 204 -0.06 -1.49 -17.68
CA GLN A 204 1.23 -2.19 -17.68
C GLN A 204 1.23 -3.41 -16.74
N GLN A 205 0.71 -3.25 -15.53
CA GLN A 205 0.60 -4.35 -14.57
C GLN A 205 -0.31 -5.47 -15.11
N LEU A 206 -1.43 -5.11 -15.71
CA LEU A 206 -2.34 -6.06 -16.35
C LEU A 206 -1.63 -6.84 -17.46
N GLN A 207 -0.86 -6.16 -18.33
CA GLN A 207 -0.10 -6.81 -19.38
C GLN A 207 0.91 -7.83 -18.83
N VAL A 208 1.63 -7.48 -17.76
CA VAL A 208 2.58 -8.39 -17.10
C VAL A 208 1.85 -9.62 -16.53
N VAL A 209 0.71 -9.41 -15.86
CA VAL A 209 -0.07 -10.53 -15.29
C VAL A 209 -0.60 -11.45 -16.39
N LEU A 210 -1.10 -10.91 -17.50
CA LEU A 210 -1.56 -11.71 -18.63
C LEU A 210 -0.42 -12.51 -19.25
N MET A 211 0.74 -11.88 -19.48
CA MET A 211 1.90 -12.58 -20.03
C MET A 211 2.39 -13.70 -19.10
N ASN A 212 2.39 -13.46 -17.79
CA ASN A 212 2.73 -14.50 -16.80
C ASN A 212 1.70 -15.62 -16.78
N ALA A 213 0.40 -15.31 -16.90
CA ALA A 213 -0.66 -16.31 -17.00
C ALA A 213 -0.47 -17.20 -18.22
N ASP A 214 -0.15 -16.62 -19.39
CA ASP A 214 0.12 -17.40 -20.62
C ASP A 214 1.34 -18.31 -20.46
N VAL A 215 2.41 -17.84 -19.82
CA VAL A 215 3.60 -18.67 -19.51
C VAL A 215 3.25 -19.83 -18.59
N LEU A 216 2.47 -19.57 -17.53
CA LEU A 216 2.03 -20.61 -16.60
C LEU A 216 1.10 -21.61 -17.29
N ASP A 217 0.17 -21.15 -18.12
CA ASP A 217 -0.73 -22.01 -18.89
C ASP A 217 0.04 -22.90 -19.87
N SER A 218 1.03 -22.36 -20.57
CA SER A 218 1.90 -23.15 -21.44
C SER A 218 2.67 -24.21 -20.63
N TRP A 219 3.24 -23.82 -19.49
CA TRP A 219 3.97 -24.74 -18.61
C TRP A 219 3.08 -25.86 -18.06
N ILE A 220 1.85 -25.53 -17.64
CA ILE A 220 0.85 -26.50 -17.18
C ILE A 220 0.51 -27.49 -18.30
N ARG A 221 0.20 -27.00 -19.51
CA ARG A 221 -0.12 -27.87 -20.66
C ARG A 221 1.02 -28.83 -20.99
N ASP A 222 2.25 -28.33 -21.01
CA ASP A 222 3.44 -29.14 -21.29
C ASP A 222 3.66 -30.22 -20.23
N ASN A 223 3.43 -29.89 -18.95
CA ASN A 223 3.66 -30.81 -17.85
C ASN A 223 2.52 -31.79 -17.60
N GLU A 224 1.27 -31.38 -17.81
CA GLU A 224 0.14 -32.32 -17.84
C GLU A 224 0.35 -33.39 -18.91
N GLY A 225 0.88 -33.01 -20.08
CA GLY A 225 1.26 -33.96 -21.12
C GLY A 225 2.28 -34.99 -20.63
N LYS A 226 3.33 -34.55 -19.91
CA LYS A 226 4.33 -35.43 -19.31
C LYS A 226 3.71 -36.35 -18.26
N ILE A 227 2.87 -35.84 -17.37
CA ILE A 227 2.19 -36.63 -16.34
C ILE A 227 1.24 -37.67 -16.96
N LYS A 228 0.49 -37.30 -18.00
CA LYS A 228 -0.39 -38.24 -18.73
C LYS A 228 0.41 -39.34 -19.44
N ASN A 229 1.60 -39.02 -19.93
CA ASN A 229 2.51 -40.00 -20.54
C ASN A 229 3.15 -40.93 -19.49
N LEU A 230 3.51 -40.41 -18.31
CA LEU A 230 4.05 -41.18 -17.17
C LEU A 230 2.98 -42.06 -16.50
N GLY A 231 1.76 -41.54 -16.33
CA GLY A 231 0.65 -42.21 -15.63
C GLY A 231 -0.09 -43.27 -16.43
N LYS A 232 0.12 -43.34 -17.76
CA LYS A 232 -0.53 -44.33 -18.64
C LYS A 232 -0.18 -45.79 -18.32
N LYS A 233 0.86 -46.05 -17.52
CA LYS A 233 1.26 -47.41 -17.16
C LYS A 233 0.64 -47.96 -15.88
N ASN A 234 0.21 -47.16 -14.90
CA ASN A 234 -0.42 -47.72 -13.68
C ASN A 234 -1.06 -46.73 -12.68
N ASN A 235 -1.39 -45.49 -13.05
CA ASN A 235 -1.98 -44.49 -12.12
C ASN A 235 -1.19 -44.26 -10.81
N ASN A 236 0.04 -44.77 -10.75
CA ASN A 236 0.97 -44.71 -9.63
C ASN A 236 2.32 -44.37 -10.27
N VAL A 237 2.86 -43.22 -9.92
CA VAL A 237 4.22 -42.87 -10.27
C VAL A 237 5.11 -43.70 -9.37
N ASP A 238 5.87 -44.63 -9.93
CA ASP A 238 6.84 -45.38 -9.15
C ASP A 238 7.93 -44.41 -8.67
N VAL A 239 7.96 -44.17 -7.37
CA VAL A 239 8.90 -43.23 -6.74
C VAL A 239 10.33 -43.76 -6.86
N ASP A 240 10.51 -45.07 -6.92
CA ASP A 240 11.81 -45.71 -7.04
C ASP A 240 12.41 -45.53 -8.45
N GLU A 241 11.57 -45.32 -9.47
CA GLU A 241 12.00 -44.96 -10.83
C GLU A 241 12.10 -43.43 -11.05
N ALA A 242 11.77 -42.60 -10.07
CA ALA A 242 11.90 -41.15 -10.24
C ALA A 242 13.37 -40.70 -10.21
N ILE A 243 14.21 -41.41 -9.45
CA ILE A 243 15.61 -41.05 -9.21
C ILE A 243 16.48 -42.25 -9.51
N HIS A 244 17.26 -42.16 -10.58
CA HIS A 244 18.18 -43.20 -11.00
C HIS A 244 19.63 -42.78 -10.80
N CYS A 245 20.51 -43.75 -10.57
CA CYS A 245 21.95 -43.54 -10.63
C CYS A 245 22.37 -43.09 -12.03
N VAL A 246 23.40 -42.24 -12.09
CA VAL A 246 23.91 -41.67 -13.34
C VAL A 246 24.50 -42.74 -14.27
N ASP A 247 25.09 -43.78 -13.70
CA ASP A 247 25.78 -44.86 -14.40
C ASP A 247 25.49 -46.23 -13.80
N VAL A 248 25.73 -47.29 -14.59
CA VAL A 248 25.48 -48.69 -14.21
C VAL A 248 26.37 -49.11 -13.03
N LEU A 249 27.60 -48.60 -12.95
CA LEU A 249 28.50 -48.91 -11.83
C LEU A 249 28.01 -48.27 -10.53
N SER A 250 27.55 -47.03 -10.54
CA SER A 250 26.94 -46.42 -9.34
C SER A 250 25.67 -47.15 -8.91
N LYS A 251 24.83 -47.59 -9.87
CA LYS A 251 23.70 -48.46 -9.55
C LYS A 251 24.15 -49.74 -8.85
N GLN A 252 25.18 -50.40 -9.39
CA GLN A 252 25.72 -51.63 -8.79
C GLN A 252 26.27 -51.41 -7.38
N VAL A 253 26.91 -50.28 -7.11
CA VAL A 253 27.37 -49.91 -5.75
C VAL A 253 26.19 -49.67 -4.82
N LEU A 254 25.16 -48.95 -5.28
CA LEU A 254 23.96 -48.68 -4.50
C LEU A 254 23.27 -50.00 -4.12
N ASP A 255 22.97 -50.84 -5.10
CA ASP A 255 22.31 -52.14 -4.91
C ASP A 255 23.12 -53.05 -3.97
N SER A 256 24.44 -53.10 -4.15
CA SER A 256 25.33 -53.91 -3.29
C SER A 256 25.39 -53.38 -1.86
N THR A 257 25.39 -52.06 -1.67
CA THR A 257 25.43 -51.45 -0.33
C THR A 257 24.08 -51.61 0.38
N ALA A 258 22.97 -51.47 -0.35
CA ALA A 258 21.63 -51.69 0.18
C ALA A 258 21.45 -53.15 0.63
N ALA A 259 21.91 -54.11 -0.18
CA ALA A 259 21.87 -55.53 0.19
C ALA A 259 22.75 -55.85 1.43
N ASP A 260 23.94 -55.24 1.54
CA ASP A 260 24.81 -55.41 2.73
C ASP A 260 24.12 -54.94 4.01
N LEU A 261 23.51 -53.75 4.01
CA LEU A 261 22.78 -53.20 5.14
C LEU A 261 21.51 -54.02 5.47
N ALA A 262 20.76 -54.44 4.44
CA ALA A 262 19.60 -55.29 4.64
C ALA A 262 19.97 -56.63 5.29
N ILE A 263 21.15 -57.19 4.96
CA ILE A 263 21.65 -58.39 5.63
C ILE A 263 21.98 -58.11 7.10
N GLU A 264 22.55 -56.96 7.45
CA GLU A 264 22.79 -56.58 8.86
C GLU A 264 21.48 -56.54 9.65
N ASP A 265 20.42 -55.96 9.09
CA ASP A 265 19.08 -55.91 9.71
C ASP A 265 18.48 -57.31 9.90
N VAL A 266 18.66 -58.20 8.91
CA VAL A 266 18.17 -59.58 8.99
C VAL A 266 18.95 -60.37 10.04
N VAL A 267 20.27 -60.23 10.11
CA VAL A 267 21.11 -60.91 11.12
C VAL A 267 20.72 -60.42 12.52
N TYR A 268 20.56 -59.12 12.71
CA TYR A 268 20.07 -58.56 13.98
C TYR A 268 18.71 -59.15 14.40
N SER A 269 17.79 -59.29 13.44
CA SER A 269 16.47 -59.87 13.70
C SER A 269 16.55 -61.38 14.02
N LEU A 270 17.48 -62.11 13.39
CA LEU A 270 17.74 -63.52 13.68
C LEU A 270 18.37 -63.71 15.06
N ASP A 271 19.28 -62.82 15.48
CA ASP A 271 19.88 -62.82 16.83
C ASP A 271 18.81 -62.69 17.89
N LYS A 272 17.83 -61.80 17.67
CA LYS A 272 16.69 -61.64 18.56
C LYS A 272 15.79 -62.88 18.56
N ALA A 273 15.50 -63.43 17.38
CA ALA A 273 14.62 -64.59 17.25
C ALA A 273 15.18 -65.87 17.92
N VAL A 274 16.50 -66.05 17.94
CA VAL A 274 17.13 -67.18 18.65
C VAL A 274 17.14 -66.96 20.17
N GLN A 275 17.34 -65.71 20.63
CA GLN A 275 17.24 -65.36 22.06
C GLN A 275 15.83 -65.58 22.61
N ASP A 276 14.81 -65.23 21.81
CA ASP A 276 13.40 -65.43 22.14
C ASP A 276 12.95 -66.90 21.99
N GLY A 277 13.83 -67.80 21.51
CA GLY A 277 13.54 -69.22 21.33
C GLY A 277 12.60 -69.55 20.16
N VAL A 278 12.29 -68.57 19.31
CA VAL A 278 11.43 -68.75 18.11
C VAL A 278 12.16 -69.56 17.05
N VAL A 279 13.47 -69.38 16.93
CA VAL A 279 14.33 -70.07 15.95
C VAL A 279 15.30 -71.01 16.67
N PRO A 280 15.36 -72.30 16.29
CA PRO A 280 16.36 -73.23 16.81
C PRO A 280 17.80 -72.78 16.51
N PHE A 281 18.72 -73.03 17.44
CA PHE A 281 20.11 -72.59 17.34
C PHE A 281 20.84 -73.12 16.10
N ASP A 282 20.56 -74.37 15.68
CA ASP A 282 21.13 -74.96 14.48
C ASP A 282 20.67 -74.23 13.20
N GLN A 283 19.40 -73.82 13.16
CA GLN A 283 18.84 -73.07 12.04
C GLN A 283 19.41 -71.64 11.99
N TYR A 284 19.57 -71.00 13.15
CA TYR A 284 20.23 -69.72 13.28
C TYR A 284 21.66 -69.75 12.70
N LEU A 285 22.50 -70.68 13.13
CA LEU A 285 23.89 -70.79 12.66
C LEU A 285 23.98 -71.03 11.14
N ARG A 286 23.08 -71.85 10.58
CA ARG A 286 23.02 -72.07 9.12
C ARG A 286 22.69 -70.78 8.38
N ASN A 287 21.66 -70.06 8.83
CA ASN A 287 21.20 -68.85 8.17
C ASN A 287 22.24 -67.72 8.27
N VAL A 288 22.80 -67.47 9.45
CA VAL A 288 23.86 -66.46 9.62
C VAL A 288 25.05 -66.78 8.73
N ARG A 289 25.49 -68.05 8.65
CA ARG A 289 26.60 -68.42 7.77
C ARG A 289 26.31 -68.18 6.29
N LEU A 290 25.08 -68.45 5.83
CA LEU A 290 24.67 -68.18 4.45
C LEU A 290 24.63 -66.68 4.16
N LEU A 291 24.00 -65.91 5.04
CA LEU A 291 23.89 -64.45 4.94
C LEU A 291 25.26 -63.78 4.99
N SER A 292 26.16 -64.18 5.90
CA SER A 292 27.53 -63.65 5.95
C SER A 292 28.33 -63.96 4.69
N ARG A 293 28.08 -65.11 4.04
CA ARG A 293 28.72 -65.44 2.76
C ARG A 293 28.23 -64.49 1.67
N GLU A 294 26.92 -64.25 1.59
CA GLU A 294 26.31 -63.32 0.64
C GLU A 294 26.77 -61.87 0.88
N GLN A 295 26.80 -61.45 2.15
CA GLN A 295 27.31 -60.15 2.59
C GLN A 295 28.75 -59.90 2.14
N PHE A 296 29.62 -60.91 2.27
CA PHE A 296 30.98 -60.82 1.78
C PHE A 296 31.04 -60.49 0.28
N PHE A 297 30.21 -61.13 -0.54
CA PHE A 297 30.17 -60.86 -1.98
C PHE A 297 29.64 -59.45 -2.30
N HIS A 298 28.64 -58.95 -1.57
CA HIS A 298 28.18 -57.58 -1.72
C HIS A 298 29.26 -56.56 -1.37
N ARG A 299 29.95 -56.75 -0.23
CA ARG A 299 31.08 -55.88 0.20
C ARG A 299 32.24 -55.91 -0.78
N ALA A 300 32.63 -57.11 -1.23
CA ALA A 300 33.72 -57.27 -2.20
C ALA A 300 33.36 -56.64 -3.55
N THR A 301 32.12 -56.77 -4.00
CA THR A 301 31.63 -56.15 -5.24
C THR A 301 31.65 -54.63 -5.13
N ALA A 302 31.11 -54.07 -4.03
CA ALA A 302 31.12 -52.62 -3.80
C ALA A 302 32.54 -52.04 -3.77
N SER A 303 33.51 -52.72 -3.12
CA SER A 303 34.91 -52.29 -3.10
C SER A 303 35.51 -52.28 -4.51
N LYS A 304 35.35 -53.37 -5.26
CA LYS A 304 35.88 -53.49 -6.63
C LYS A 304 35.29 -52.45 -7.58
N VAL A 305 34.00 -52.18 -7.48
CA VAL A 305 33.36 -51.17 -8.34
C VAL A 305 33.84 -49.77 -7.99
N LYS A 306 34.01 -49.44 -6.70
CA LYS A 306 34.59 -48.15 -6.27
C LYS A 306 36.02 -47.97 -6.78
N GLU A 307 36.85 -49.00 -6.70
CA GLU A 307 38.21 -49.00 -7.26
C GLU A 307 38.20 -48.77 -8.78
N ALA A 308 37.32 -49.47 -9.51
CA ALA A 308 37.17 -49.31 -10.95
C ALA A 308 36.70 -47.89 -11.34
N GLN A 309 35.74 -47.32 -10.60
CA GLN A 309 35.28 -45.94 -10.81
C GLN A 309 36.40 -44.92 -10.57
N MET A 310 37.20 -45.10 -9.51
CA MET A 310 38.35 -44.25 -9.24
C MET A 310 39.40 -44.33 -10.36
N GLN A 311 39.72 -45.53 -10.83
CA GLN A 311 40.65 -45.73 -11.95
C GLN A 311 40.15 -45.07 -13.24
N ALA A 312 38.86 -45.21 -13.56
CA ALA A 312 38.25 -44.57 -14.74
C ALA A 312 38.28 -43.04 -14.62
N GLN A 313 38.07 -42.49 -13.43
CA GLN A 313 38.15 -41.04 -13.19
C GLN A 313 39.57 -40.51 -13.38
N VAL A 314 40.57 -41.22 -12.83
CA VAL A 314 41.99 -40.88 -12.99
C VAL A 314 42.41 -40.95 -14.47
N ALA A 315 42.00 -42.00 -15.19
CA ALA A 315 42.27 -42.14 -16.63
C ALA A 315 41.67 -41.00 -17.45
N ASN A 316 40.43 -40.61 -17.17
CA ASN A 316 39.78 -39.46 -17.81
C ASN A 316 40.49 -38.14 -17.51
N MET A 317 40.97 -37.95 -16.28
CA MET A 317 41.73 -36.75 -15.91
C MET A 317 43.08 -36.69 -16.65
N ALA A 318 43.79 -37.82 -16.73
CA ALA A 318 45.04 -37.92 -17.47
C ALA A 318 44.85 -37.62 -18.97
N ALA A 319 43.82 -38.19 -19.60
CA ALA A 319 43.51 -37.96 -21.02
C ALA A 319 43.19 -36.48 -21.31
N ARG A 320 42.45 -35.80 -20.43
CA ARG A 320 42.16 -34.36 -20.58
C ARG A 320 43.42 -33.50 -20.50
N ILE A 321 44.35 -33.83 -19.60
CA ILE A 321 45.62 -33.09 -19.47
C ILE A 321 46.48 -33.27 -20.73
N SER A 322 46.53 -34.48 -21.30
CA SER A 322 47.27 -34.74 -22.54
C SER A 322 46.78 -33.91 -23.74
N HIS A 323 45.49 -33.57 -23.80
CA HIS A 323 44.93 -32.71 -24.86
C HIS A 323 45.33 -31.23 -24.76
N PHE A 324 45.76 -30.75 -23.58
CA PHE A 324 46.20 -29.36 -23.39
C PHE A 324 47.73 -29.18 -23.55
N VAL A 325 48.47 -30.27 -23.72
CA VAL A 325 49.95 -30.28 -23.75
C VAL A 325 50.50 -30.65 -25.14
N SER A 326 49.64 -30.85 -26.15
CA SER A 326 50.01 -30.96 -27.57
C SER A 326 49.60 -29.71 -28.33
#